data_AF-A0A3N5MPM8-F1
#
_entry.id   AF-A0A3N5MPM8-F1
#
_cell.length_a   1.000
_cell.length_b   1.000
_cell.length_c   1.000
_cell.angle_alpha   90.00
_cell.angle_beta   90.00
_cell.angle_gamma   90.00
#
_symmetry.space_group_name_H-M   'P 1'
#
loop_
_entity.id
_entity.type
_entity.pdbx_description
1 polymer ?
#
loop_
_entity_poly.entity_id
_entity_poly.type
_entity_poly.pdbx_seq_one_letter_code
_entity_poly.pdbx_strand_id
1 'polypeptide(L)'
;MKAAETIIAWNSITDKPSCHRIGPPGSIGIGPICKNDLDWTHPYICTGGAAYVHRRGMSGLAQQLAVMADWYRLVYCNGIEPYLAHLAFLEIKEYQTFIKYNGAGPDKGERGHDPNISYGRSIRTPLPEVKIVRQGEVVHFWPKECVVPIVTVKK
;
A
#
# COMPACT_ATOMS: atom_id res chain seq x y z
N MET A 1 5.90 1.17 10.45
CA MET A 1 5.30 2.28 11.20
C MET A 1 4.04 1.81 11.90
N LYS A 2 3.52 2.56 12.88
CA LYS A 2 2.21 2.32 13.50
C LYS A 2 1.11 2.95 12.65
N ALA A 3 0.03 2.24 12.40
CA ALA A 3 -1.08 2.70 11.57
C ALA A 3 -1.66 4.06 12.02
N ALA A 4 -1.71 4.31 13.33
CA ALA A 4 -2.24 5.56 13.89
C ALA A 4 -1.40 6.80 13.52
N GLU A 5 -0.17 6.60 13.07
CA GLU A 5 0.79 7.64 12.72
C GLU A 5 1.13 7.63 11.22
N THR A 6 0.51 6.75 10.44
CA THR A 6 0.89 6.48 9.05
C THR A 6 -0.17 7.01 8.07
N ILE A 7 0.22 7.90 7.17
CA ILE A 7 -0.58 8.26 6.00
C ILE A 7 -0.34 7.22 4.90
N ILE A 8 -1.44 6.86 4.23
CA ILE A 8 -1.44 6.06 3.02
C ILE A 8 -1.82 7.02 1.89
N ALA A 9 -0.93 7.28 0.94
CA ALA A 9 -1.17 8.14 -0.22
C ALA A 9 -1.17 7.29 -1.50
N TRP A 10 -2.02 7.57 -2.48
CA TRP A 10 -2.09 6.74 -3.69
C TRP A 10 -2.64 7.49 -4.92
N ASN A 11 -2.38 6.89 -6.08
CA ASN A 11 -3.02 7.19 -7.36
C ASN A 11 -3.79 5.96 -7.84
N SER A 12 -5.06 6.12 -8.20
CA SER A 12 -5.86 5.10 -8.87
C SER A 12 -5.23 4.72 -10.22
N ILE A 13 -5.51 3.53 -10.73
CA ILE A 13 -5.09 3.14 -12.08
C ILE A 13 -5.77 3.97 -13.17
N THR A 14 -6.92 4.57 -12.87
CA THR A 14 -7.69 5.42 -13.78
C THR A 14 -7.28 6.89 -13.75
N ASP A 15 -6.40 7.27 -12.83
CA ASP A 15 -5.98 8.65 -12.67
C ASP A 15 -5.17 9.09 -13.89
N LYS A 16 -5.49 10.26 -14.43
CA LYS A 16 -4.70 10.84 -15.53
C LYS A 16 -3.44 11.47 -14.94
N PRO A 17 -2.27 11.29 -15.58
CA PRO A 17 -1.08 12.06 -15.22
C PRO A 17 -1.42 13.55 -15.34
N SER A 18 -1.38 14.29 -14.23
CA SER A 18 -1.39 15.74 -14.28
C SER A 18 0.04 16.25 -14.25
N CYS A 19 0.27 17.42 -14.83
CA CYS A 19 1.58 18.09 -14.88
C CYS A 19 2.24 18.36 -13.52
N HIS A 20 1.55 18.07 -12.40
CA HIS A 20 2.00 18.34 -11.04
C HIS A 20 2.13 17.09 -10.14
N ARG A 21 1.92 15.88 -10.67
CA ARG A 21 1.97 14.62 -9.86
C ARG A 21 3.17 13.76 -10.25
N ILE A 22 3.98 13.41 -9.25
CA ILE A 22 5.28 12.73 -9.42
C ILE A 22 5.13 11.19 -9.40
N GLY A 23 4.00 10.64 -8.95
CA GLY A 23 3.74 9.18 -8.97
C GLY A 23 2.90 8.74 -10.19
N PRO A 24 3.21 7.59 -10.85
CA PRO A 24 2.38 7.06 -11.92
C PRO A 24 1.02 6.54 -11.40
N PRO A 25 0.03 6.29 -12.27
CA PRO A 25 -1.19 5.57 -11.90
C PRO A 25 -0.88 4.22 -11.22
N GLY A 26 -1.68 3.85 -10.22
CA GLY A 26 -1.44 2.63 -9.42
C GLY A 26 -0.31 2.72 -8.40
N SER A 27 0.28 3.89 -8.19
CA SER A 27 1.32 4.09 -7.17
C SER A 27 0.74 4.24 -5.76
N ILE A 28 1.51 3.79 -4.77
CA ILE A 28 1.24 4.00 -3.33
C ILE A 28 2.46 4.67 -2.69
N GLY A 29 2.22 5.51 -1.69
CA GLY A 29 3.20 6.04 -0.76
C GLY A 29 2.76 5.77 0.67
N ILE A 30 3.69 5.29 1.51
CA ILE A 30 3.47 5.07 2.93
C ILE A 30 4.48 5.91 3.70
N GLY A 31 4.02 6.70 4.66
CA GLY A 31 4.89 7.54 5.46
C GLY A 31 4.21 8.10 6.69
N PRO A 32 4.96 8.77 7.58
CA PRO A 32 4.40 9.38 8.78
C PRO A 32 3.47 10.55 8.45
N ILE A 33 2.58 10.91 9.39
CA ILE A 33 1.84 12.19 9.33
C ILE A 33 2.85 13.34 9.20
N CYS A 34 2.64 14.21 8.20
CA CYS A 34 3.40 15.45 8.04
C CYS A 34 3.18 16.34 9.27
N LYS A 35 4.24 16.59 10.05
CA LYS A 35 4.20 17.52 11.20
C LYS A 35 4.55 18.96 10.81
N ASN A 36 5.19 19.16 9.64
CA ASN A 36 5.74 20.44 9.15
C ASN A 36 5.41 20.65 7.65
N ASP A 37 5.88 21.76 7.06
CA ASP A 37 5.61 22.27 5.70
C ASP A 37 6.00 21.37 4.51
N LEU A 38 6.71 20.25 4.75
CA LEU A 38 7.11 19.32 3.68
C LEU A 38 6.09 18.20 3.56
N ASP A 39 5.02 18.48 2.83
CA ASP A 39 3.99 17.49 2.51
C ASP A 39 4.48 16.52 1.43
N TRP A 40 5.01 15.38 1.88
CA TRP A 40 5.49 14.31 1.00
C TRP A 40 4.36 13.68 0.16
N THR A 41 3.09 13.96 0.46
CA THR A 41 1.94 13.39 -0.24
C THR A 41 1.61 14.10 -1.56
N HIS A 42 2.25 15.24 -1.84
CA HIS A 42 2.05 16.02 -3.07
C HIS A 42 2.05 15.20 -4.39
N PRO A 43 2.87 14.14 -4.55
CA PRO A 43 2.82 13.27 -5.73
C PRO A 43 1.51 12.49 -5.96
N TYR A 44 0.58 12.47 -4.99
CA TYR A 44 -0.56 11.56 -4.95
C TYR A 44 -1.92 12.28 -5.01
N ILE A 45 -2.92 11.63 -5.62
CA ILE A 45 -4.31 12.15 -5.78
C ILE A 45 -5.08 12.01 -4.48
N CYS A 46 -4.90 10.89 -3.82
CA CYS A 46 -5.68 10.54 -2.66
C CYS A 46 -4.77 10.26 -1.47
N THR A 47 -5.31 10.53 -0.28
CA THR A 47 -4.69 10.20 1.00
C THR A 47 -5.72 9.54 1.92
N GLY A 48 -5.22 8.78 2.89
CA GLY A 48 -6.01 7.99 3.82
C GLY A 48 -5.17 7.54 5.02
N GLY A 49 -5.63 6.52 5.73
CA GLY A 49 -5.04 6.14 7.01
C GLY A 49 -5.07 7.31 8.00
N ALA A 50 -3.93 7.62 8.60
CA ALA A 50 -3.81 8.66 9.61
C ALA A 50 -4.01 10.09 9.09
N ALA A 51 -4.24 10.29 7.79
CA ALA A 51 -4.77 11.55 7.26
C ALA A 51 -6.14 11.88 7.90
N TYR A 52 -6.95 10.86 8.19
CA TYR A 52 -8.22 11.02 8.90
C TYR A 52 -8.01 11.00 10.42
N VAL A 53 -8.45 12.05 11.12
CA VAL A 53 -8.26 12.20 12.58
C VAL A 53 -8.81 11.00 13.37
N HIS A 54 -9.97 10.45 12.96
CA HIS A 54 -10.56 9.29 13.65
C HIS A 54 -9.67 8.03 13.59
N ARG A 55 -8.87 7.84 12.52
CA ARG A 55 -7.94 6.71 12.38
C ARG A 55 -6.78 6.79 13.37
N ARG A 56 -6.48 7.99 13.90
CA ARG A 56 -5.41 8.22 14.89
C ARG A 56 -5.82 7.74 16.29
N GLY A 57 -7.12 7.80 16.61
CA GLY A 57 -7.66 7.39 17.91
C GLY A 57 -8.01 5.90 18.01
N MET A 58 -7.99 5.16 16.90
CA MET A 58 -8.28 3.73 16.87
C MET A 58 -7.08 2.90 17.37
N SER A 59 -7.37 1.76 18.01
CA SER A 59 -6.34 0.85 18.53
C SER A 59 -6.77 -0.62 18.41
N GLY A 60 -5.83 -1.53 18.65
CA GLY A 60 -6.08 -2.97 18.67
C GLY A 60 -6.71 -3.50 17.37
N LEU A 61 -7.73 -4.36 17.51
CA LEU A 61 -8.42 -5.00 16.39
C LEU A 61 -9.14 -3.99 15.49
N ALA A 62 -9.72 -2.92 16.06
CA ALA A 62 -10.39 -1.88 15.27
C ALA A 62 -9.41 -1.21 14.30
N GLN A 63 -8.18 -0.96 14.76
CA GLN A 63 -7.15 -0.37 13.92
C GLN A 63 -6.69 -1.34 12.82
N GLN A 64 -6.53 -2.63 13.15
CA GLN A 64 -6.19 -3.67 12.17
C GLN A 64 -7.25 -3.80 11.08
N LEU A 65 -8.53 -3.91 11.45
CA LEU A 65 -9.64 -4.05 10.50
C LEU A 65 -9.74 -2.84 9.57
N ALA A 66 -9.56 -1.64 10.08
CA ALA A 66 -9.61 -0.46 9.25
C ALA A 66 -8.37 -0.34 8.33
N VAL A 67 -7.20 -0.85 8.73
CA VAL A 67 -6.06 -1.01 7.79
C VAL A 67 -6.39 -2.04 6.70
N MET A 68 -7.06 -3.15 7.02
CA MET A 68 -7.52 -4.10 6.02
C MET A 68 -8.58 -3.51 5.07
N ALA A 69 -9.45 -2.64 5.58
CA ALA A 69 -10.42 -1.90 4.75
C ALA A 69 -9.72 -0.92 3.79
N ASP A 70 -8.68 -0.21 4.25
CA ASP A 70 -7.86 0.63 3.39
C ASP A 70 -7.20 -0.22 2.27
N TRP A 71 -6.62 -1.38 2.62
CA TRP A 71 -6.04 -2.29 1.62
C TRP A 71 -7.08 -2.75 0.59
N TYR A 72 -8.25 -3.21 1.06
CA TYR A 72 -9.34 -3.66 0.19
C TYR A 72 -9.79 -2.56 -0.76
N ARG A 73 -9.97 -1.34 -0.26
CA ARG A 73 -10.38 -0.19 -1.07
C ARG A 73 -9.37 0.12 -2.18
N LEU A 74 -8.08 0.12 -1.85
CA LEU A 74 -7.03 0.40 -2.83
C LEU A 74 -7.02 -0.66 -3.95
N VAL A 75 -7.15 -1.93 -3.59
CA VAL A 75 -7.16 -3.04 -4.55
C VAL A 75 -8.44 -3.05 -5.40
N TYR A 76 -9.60 -3.12 -4.77
CA TYR A 76 -10.86 -3.39 -5.47
C TYR A 76 -11.55 -2.13 -5.99
N CYS A 77 -11.43 -1.00 -5.31
CA CYS A 77 -12.07 0.24 -5.73
C CYS A 77 -11.16 1.13 -6.57
N ASN A 78 -9.83 1.02 -6.42
CA ASN A 78 -8.86 1.86 -7.15
C ASN A 78 -7.98 1.07 -8.11
N GLY A 79 -8.24 -0.23 -8.24
CA GLY A 79 -7.59 -1.13 -9.20
C GLY A 79 -6.10 -1.31 -8.97
N ILE A 80 -5.58 -0.94 -7.79
CA ILE A 80 -4.17 -1.08 -7.49
C ILE A 80 -3.82 -2.57 -7.44
N GLU A 81 -2.71 -2.94 -8.05
CA GLU A 81 -2.28 -4.31 -8.13
C GLU A 81 -2.09 -4.89 -6.69
N PRO A 82 -2.71 -6.05 -6.37
CA PRO A 82 -2.71 -6.60 -5.02
C PRO A 82 -1.34 -6.82 -4.40
N TYR A 83 -0.35 -7.27 -5.17
CA TYR A 83 1.00 -7.50 -4.67
C TYR A 83 1.73 -6.19 -4.36
N LEU A 84 1.59 -5.17 -5.19
CA LEU A 84 2.10 -3.82 -4.91
C LEU A 84 1.47 -3.27 -3.63
N ALA A 85 0.14 -3.38 -3.48
CA ALA A 85 -0.57 -2.98 -2.27
C ALA A 85 -0.10 -3.78 -1.03
N HIS A 86 0.11 -5.09 -1.17
CA HIS A 86 0.67 -5.92 -0.11
C HIS A 86 2.04 -5.40 0.34
N LEU A 87 2.98 -5.22 -0.58
CA LEU A 87 4.33 -4.70 -0.27
C LEU A 87 4.28 -3.34 0.44
N ALA A 88 3.38 -2.45 0.00
CA ALA A 88 3.17 -1.18 0.66
C ALA A 88 2.65 -1.36 2.10
N PHE A 89 1.63 -2.19 2.29
CA PHE A 89 1.01 -2.37 3.60
C PHE A 89 1.88 -3.14 4.59
N LEU A 90 2.87 -3.90 4.12
CA LEU A 90 3.92 -4.44 4.98
C LEU A 90 4.74 -3.35 5.70
N GLU A 91 4.66 -2.09 5.29
CA GLU A 91 5.24 -0.98 6.05
C GLU A 91 4.44 -0.65 7.32
N ILE A 92 3.22 -1.17 7.48
CA ILE A 92 2.30 -0.91 8.58
C ILE A 92 2.28 -2.12 9.53
N LYS A 93 2.61 -1.91 10.80
CA LYS A 93 2.72 -2.99 11.81
C LYS A 93 1.41 -3.75 11.98
N GLU A 94 0.29 -3.03 12.02
CA GLU A 94 -1.04 -3.61 12.21
C GLU A 94 -1.45 -4.55 11.07
N TYR A 95 -1.05 -4.26 9.83
CA TYR A 95 -1.25 -5.16 8.70
C TYR A 95 -0.45 -6.45 8.87
N GLN A 96 0.85 -6.33 9.21
CA GLN A 96 1.71 -7.49 9.46
C GLN A 96 1.15 -8.37 10.60
N THR A 97 0.71 -7.75 11.70
CA THR A 97 0.11 -8.48 12.83
C THR A 97 -1.14 -9.23 12.38
N PHE A 98 -2.00 -8.59 11.58
CA PHE A 98 -3.24 -9.22 11.12
C PHE A 98 -2.97 -10.44 10.22
N ILE A 99 -2.09 -10.33 9.21
CA ILE A 99 -1.84 -11.45 8.30
C ILE A 99 -1.15 -12.62 9.02
N LYS A 100 -0.21 -12.32 9.94
CA LYS A 100 0.45 -13.34 10.78
C LYS A 100 -0.55 -14.10 11.65
N TYR A 101 -1.50 -13.39 12.25
CA TYR A 101 -2.58 -14.02 13.03
C TYR A 101 -3.45 -14.97 12.19
N ASN A 102 -3.57 -14.71 10.88
CA ASN A 102 -4.30 -15.58 9.95
C ASN A 102 -3.44 -16.72 9.38
N GLY A 103 -2.25 -16.98 9.95
CA GLY A 103 -1.38 -18.09 9.54
C GLY A 103 -0.57 -17.85 8.27
N ALA A 104 -0.59 -16.62 7.73
CA ALA A 104 0.17 -16.22 6.55
C ALA A 104 1.09 -15.03 6.89
N GLY A 105 2.37 -15.31 7.12
CA GLY A 105 3.38 -14.28 7.33
C GLY A 105 3.87 -13.65 6.00
N PRO A 106 4.57 -12.49 6.07
CA PRO A 106 5.33 -11.99 4.92
C PRO A 106 6.34 -13.02 4.43
N ASP A 107 6.50 -13.13 3.12
CA ASP A 107 7.38 -14.09 2.46
C ASP A 107 8.87 -13.74 2.69
N LYS A 108 9.76 -14.67 2.36
CA LYS A 108 11.21 -14.46 2.48
C LYS A 108 11.65 -13.27 1.63
N GLY A 109 12.36 -12.33 2.26
CA GLY A 109 12.82 -11.10 1.61
C GLY A 109 11.83 -9.94 1.71
N GLU A 110 10.62 -10.16 2.26
CA GLU A 110 9.66 -9.10 2.53
C GLU A 110 9.84 -8.47 3.90
N ARG A 111 9.34 -7.24 4.04
CA ARG A 111 9.41 -6.52 5.31
C ARG A 111 8.54 -7.20 6.36
N GLY A 112 9.13 -7.48 7.51
CA GLY A 112 8.43 -8.13 8.62
C GLY A 112 8.37 -9.66 8.53
N HIS A 113 9.13 -10.25 7.60
CA HIS A 113 9.34 -11.69 7.52
C HIS A 113 9.71 -12.27 8.90
N ASP A 114 9.08 -13.39 9.25
CA ASP A 114 9.29 -14.13 10.48
C ASP A 114 9.52 -15.60 10.12
N PRO A 115 10.72 -16.16 10.37
CA PRO A 115 11.04 -17.53 9.97
C PRO A 115 10.22 -18.59 10.73
N ASN A 116 9.54 -18.22 11.82
CA ASN A 116 8.77 -19.15 12.65
C ASN A 116 7.30 -19.24 12.24
N ILE A 117 6.86 -18.42 11.29
CA ILE A 117 5.47 -18.40 10.82
C ILE A 117 5.46 -18.97 9.40
N SER A 118 4.52 -19.88 9.13
CA SER A 118 4.31 -20.38 7.77
C SER A 118 4.13 -19.22 6.80
N TYR A 119 4.94 -19.23 5.75
CA TYR A 119 4.84 -18.34 4.62
C TYR A 119 4.29 -19.12 3.43
N GLY A 120 3.66 -18.40 2.51
CA GLY A 120 3.18 -19.03 1.29
C GLY A 120 2.17 -18.16 0.59
N ARG A 121 2.60 -17.53 -0.50
CA ARG A 121 1.65 -17.07 -1.50
C ARG A 121 1.15 -18.30 -2.23
N SER A 122 -0.16 -18.54 -2.17
CA SER A 122 -0.79 -19.54 -3.03
C SER A 122 -0.81 -19.13 -4.52
N ILE A 123 -0.34 -17.91 -4.82
CA ILE A 123 -0.26 -17.36 -6.17
C ILE A 123 0.83 -18.06 -6.96
N ARG A 124 0.44 -18.63 -8.10
CA ARG A 124 1.35 -19.25 -9.09
C ARG A 124 1.68 -18.33 -10.27
N THR A 125 1.13 -17.12 -10.30
CA THR A 125 1.38 -16.15 -11.37
C THR A 125 2.68 -15.39 -11.11
N PRO A 126 3.38 -14.94 -12.18
CA PRO A 126 4.50 -14.04 -12.03
C PRO A 126 4.08 -12.80 -11.24
N LEU A 127 4.93 -12.39 -10.30
CA LEU A 127 4.71 -11.17 -9.53
C LEU A 127 5.11 -9.97 -10.40
N PRO A 128 4.33 -8.88 -10.40
CA PRO A 128 4.72 -7.69 -11.14
C PRO A 128 6.00 -7.08 -10.55
N GLU A 129 6.79 -6.45 -11.42
CA GLU A 129 7.94 -5.69 -10.96
C GLU A 129 7.49 -4.37 -10.33
N VAL A 130 7.96 -4.14 -9.10
CA VAL A 130 7.66 -2.92 -8.33
C VAL A 130 8.94 -2.14 -8.12
N LYS A 131 8.93 -0.85 -8.46
CA LYS A 131 9.98 0.10 -8.10
C LYS A 131 9.69 0.65 -6.71
N ILE A 132 10.62 0.42 -5.78
CA ILE A 132 10.54 0.91 -4.40
C ILE A 132 11.54 2.04 -4.23
N VAL A 133 11.07 3.21 -3.79
CA VAL A 133 11.92 4.39 -3.51
C VAL A 133 11.75 4.78 -2.04
N ARG A 134 12.86 4.92 -1.31
CA ARG A 134 12.86 5.34 0.11
C ARG A 134 13.41 6.75 0.23
N GLN A 135 12.69 7.63 0.91
CA GLN A 135 13.05 9.02 1.18
C GLN A 135 12.81 9.32 2.67
N GLY A 136 13.85 9.19 3.48
CA GLY A 136 13.71 9.22 4.94
C GLY A 136 12.78 8.09 5.42
N GLU A 137 11.71 8.45 6.13
CA GLU A 137 10.70 7.51 6.63
C GLU A 137 9.59 7.19 5.61
N VAL A 138 9.57 7.90 4.49
CA VAL A 138 8.58 7.72 3.42
C VAL A 138 9.06 6.65 2.44
N VAL A 139 8.13 5.79 2.03
CA VAL A 139 8.37 4.69 1.12
C VAL A 139 7.35 4.74 -0.02
N HIS A 140 7.84 4.85 -1.24
CA HIS A 140 7.04 4.90 -2.45
C HIS A 140 7.12 3.57 -3.20
N PHE A 141 5.97 3.06 -3.62
CA PHE A 141 5.79 1.80 -4.34
C PHE A 141 5.12 2.10 -5.68
N TRP A 142 5.86 1.95 -6.77
CA TRP A 142 5.41 2.26 -8.12
C TRP A 142 5.44 1.02 -9.01
N PRO A 143 4.45 0.81 -9.89
CA PRO A 143 4.58 -0.20 -10.94
C PRO A 143 5.75 0.17 -11.87
N LYS A 144 6.59 -0.80 -12.24
CA LYS A 144 7.64 -0.56 -13.26
C LYS A 144 7.06 -0.47 -14.67
N GLU A 145 5.99 -1.22 -14.95
CA GLU A 145 5.26 -1.21 -16.22
C GLU A 145 3.77 -0.99 -15.91
N CYS A 146 3.14 -0.02 -16.58
CA CYS A 146 1.68 0.12 -16.56
C CYS A 146 1.07 -1.06 -17.30
N VAL A 147 0.88 -2.19 -16.63
CA VAL A 147 0.09 -3.29 -17.18
C VAL A 147 -1.37 -2.86 -17.10
N VAL A 148 -1.82 -2.10 -18.09
CA VAL A 148 -3.25 -2.04 -18.39
C VAL A 148 -3.54 -3.38 -19.05
N PRO A 149 -4.32 -4.29 -18.44
CA PRO A 149 -4.77 -5.46 -19.18
C PRO A 149 -5.63 -4.96 -20.33
N ILE A 150 -5.08 -5.01 -21.55
CA ILE A 150 -5.86 -4.85 -22.76
C ILE A 150 -6.77 -6.07 -22.80
N VAL A 151 -7.97 -5.95 -22.26
CA VAL A 151 -9.03 -6.91 -22.54
C VAL A 151 -9.42 -6.66 -23.99
N THR A 152 -8.76 -7.37 -24.91
CA THR A 152 -9.19 -7.43 -26.30
C THR A 152 -10.50 -8.21 -26.31
N VAL A 153 -11.62 -7.50 -26.19
CA VAL A 153 -12.93 -8.08 -26.52
C VAL A 153 -12.91 -8.30 -28.03
N LYS A 154 -12.63 -9.54 -28.45
CA LYS A 154 -12.88 -9.95 -29.83
C LYS A 154 -14.40 -9.83 -30.04
N LYS A 155 -14.79 -8.93 -30.94
CA LYS A 155 -16.13 -8.89 -31.52
C LYS A 155 -16.34 -10.08 -32.44
#